data_AF-A0A953TMF6-F1
#
_entry.id   AF-A0A953TMF6-F1
#
_cell.length_a   1.000
_cell.length_b   1.000
_cell.length_c   1.000
_cell.angle_alpha   90.00
_cell.angle_beta   90.00
_cell.angle_gamma   90.00
#
_symmetry.space_group_name_H-M   'P 1'
#
loop_
_entity.id
_entity.type
_entity.pdbx_description
1 polymer ?
#
loop_
_entity_poly.entity_id
_entity_poly.type
_entity_poly.pdbx_seq_one_letter_code
_entity_poly.pdbx_strand_id
1 'polypeptide(L)'
;MNTKVPSKWVLWLSALAILALPSAAAAQESHIGKLTGHASSGKELYRRFCIGCHGPRGDGQGENAPYVTPQPRNFVAATFKCRSTVTGTLPTDEDLFNAVTRGFNTTNMPSWEPLTPQQRADLVAYIKTFSERWKNEKPGTPIEVPAETAVTVESINHGKELFQKLECWKCHGPEGRGDGPSASTLTDSNDQPIRPYNFSVGTRFKCGTTNQDLYKIFITGVDGTPMPSFADVIKPNEAWDLVHYLRTLQVTRKGPESEFMKAKGGSTKAADKSGK
;
A
#
# COMPACT_ATOMS: atom_id res chain seq x y z
N MET A 1 73.78 -38.48 47.52
CA MET A 1 72.65 -38.94 48.36
C MET A 1 71.71 -37.77 48.62
N ASN A 2 70.40 -38.02 48.56
CA ASN A 2 69.27 -37.13 48.89
C ASN A 2 69.04 -35.89 48.01
N THR A 3 68.08 -35.88 47.07
CA THR A 3 66.60 -36.01 47.11
C THR A 3 65.85 -34.68 47.37
N LYS A 4 64.86 -34.45 46.48
CA LYS A 4 63.66 -33.59 46.57
C LYS A 4 63.68 -32.20 45.91
N VAL A 5 63.10 -32.17 44.71
CA VAL A 5 62.23 -31.10 44.16
C VAL A 5 60.86 -31.22 44.86
N PRO A 6 60.16 -30.14 45.29
CA PRO A 6 59.22 -29.36 44.45
C PRO A 6 59.17 -27.86 44.86
N SER A 7 58.45 -26.91 44.27
CA SER A 7 57.09 -26.90 43.73
C SER A 7 56.90 -25.58 42.95
N LYS A 8 56.34 -25.68 41.75
CA LYS A 8 55.99 -24.56 40.88
C LYS A 8 54.69 -23.90 41.37
N TRP A 9 54.72 -22.60 41.65
CA TRP A 9 53.50 -21.79 41.75
C TRP A 9 53.19 -21.21 40.38
N VAL A 10 52.46 -21.97 39.57
CA VAL A 10 51.79 -21.44 38.37
C VAL A 10 50.43 -20.94 38.85
N LEU A 11 50.27 -19.62 38.96
CA LEU A 11 48.97 -18.99 39.11
C LEU A 11 48.19 -19.18 37.80
N TRP A 12 47.16 -20.02 37.85
CA TRP A 12 46.18 -20.14 36.78
C TRP A 12 45.28 -18.90 36.82
N LEU A 13 45.51 -17.97 35.89
CA LEU A 13 44.50 -16.97 35.53
C LEU A 13 43.40 -17.71 34.75
N SER A 14 42.34 -18.09 35.44
CA SER A 14 41.11 -18.58 34.84
C SER A 14 40.51 -17.45 33.98
N ALA A 15 40.81 -17.45 32.69
CA ALA A 15 40.08 -16.64 31.73
C ALA A 15 38.64 -17.16 31.67
N LEU A 16 37.72 -16.50 32.37
CA LEU A 16 36.29 -16.66 32.13
C LEU A 16 36.01 -16.17 30.71
N ALA A 17 35.91 -17.11 29.77
CA ALA A 17 35.32 -16.84 28.48
C ALA A 17 33.82 -16.56 28.71
N ILE A 18 33.45 -15.28 28.72
CA ILE A 18 32.06 -14.86 28.62
C ILE A 18 31.59 -15.29 27.23
N LEU A 19 30.92 -16.44 27.15
CA LEU A 19 30.14 -16.85 25.99
C LEU A 19 29.04 -15.80 25.80
N ALA A 20 29.30 -14.81 24.95
CA ALA A 20 28.25 -13.97 24.41
C ALA A 20 27.28 -14.88 23.66
N LEU A 21 26.13 -15.15 24.27
CA LEU A 21 25.01 -15.78 23.58
C LEU A 21 24.76 -14.97 22.31
N PRO A 22 24.61 -15.60 21.13
CA PRO A 22 24.21 -14.88 19.94
C PRO A 22 22.89 -14.21 20.31
N SER A 23 22.88 -12.87 20.29
CA SER A 23 21.63 -12.12 20.39
C SER A 23 20.74 -12.70 19.31
N ALA A 24 19.68 -13.42 19.70
CA ALA A 24 18.71 -13.95 18.75
C ALA A 24 18.32 -12.76 17.89
N ALA A 25 18.72 -12.77 16.62
CA ALA A 25 18.29 -11.77 15.68
C ALA A 25 16.77 -11.76 15.80
N ALA A 26 16.21 -10.67 16.34
CA ALA A 26 14.80 -10.60 16.65
C ALA A 26 14.06 -11.05 15.39
N ALA A 27 13.28 -12.14 15.50
CA ALA A 27 12.52 -12.64 14.39
C ALA A 27 11.73 -11.45 13.82
N GLN A 28 11.58 -11.37 12.49
CA GLN A 28 10.83 -10.27 11.91
C GLN A 28 9.41 -10.29 12.48
N GLU A 29 9.05 -9.22 13.20
CA GLU A 29 7.74 -9.03 13.80
C GLU A 29 6.94 -7.95 13.06
N SER A 30 5.64 -7.94 13.31
CA SER A 30 4.73 -6.87 12.96
C SER A 30 3.93 -6.45 14.21
N HIS A 31 3.58 -5.17 14.33
CA HIS A 31 2.80 -4.66 15.47
C HIS A 31 1.55 -3.93 14.98
N ILE A 32 0.38 -4.47 15.32
CA ILE A 32 -0.94 -3.96 14.92
C ILE A 32 -1.79 -3.78 16.18
N GLY A 33 -1.80 -2.55 16.71
CA GLY A 33 -2.42 -2.26 18.00
C GLY A 33 -1.85 -3.13 19.12
N LYS A 34 -2.66 -4.06 19.65
CA LYS A 34 -2.25 -5.02 20.70
C LYS A 34 -1.69 -6.33 20.17
N LEU A 35 -1.73 -6.55 18.85
CA LEU A 35 -1.27 -7.78 18.22
C LEU A 35 0.22 -7.64 17.88
N THR A 36 1.00 -8.68 18.20
CA THR A 36 2.35 -8.85 17.68
C THR A 36 2.35 -10.07 16.77
N GLY A 37 2.59 -9.86 15.49
CA GLY A 37 2.69 -10.92 14.49
C GLY A 37 4.09 -11.50 14.43
N HIS A 38 4.20 -12.80 14.26
CA HIS A 38 5.48 -13.51 14.19
C HIS A 38 5.66 -14.20 12.84
N ALA A 39 6.79 -13.92 12.16
CA ALA A 39 7.08 -14.48 10.84
C ALA A 39 7.09 -16.02 10.81
N SER A 40 7.50 -16.67 11.90
CA SER A 40 7.48 -18.14 12.02
C SER A 40 6.08 -18.72 11.88
N SER A 41 5.08 -18.07 12.47
CA SER A 41 3.67 -18.45 12.38
C SER A 41 3.08 -18.10 11.01
N GLY A 42 3.51 -16.99 10.42
CA GLY A 42 3.05 -16.52 9.12
C GLY A 42 3.52 -17.38 7.94
N LYS A 43 4.66 -18.06 8.08
CA LYS A 43 5.28 -18.85 7.01
C LYS A 43 4.36 -19.92 6.43
N GLU A 44 3.68 -20.69 7.28
CA GLU A 44 2.80 -21.78 6.81
C GLU A 44 1.52 -21.21 6.18
N LEU A 45 1.00 -20.11 6.72
CA LEU A 45 -0.13 -19.40 6.11
C LEU A 45 0.22 -18.89 4.71
N TYR A 46 1.40 -18.27 4.55
CA TYR A 46 1.87 -17.80 3.25
C TYR A 46 2.02 -18.95 2.26
N ARG A 47 2.64 -20.06 2.69
CA ARG A 47 2.78 -21.27 1.88
C ARG A 47 1.43 -21.82 1.44
N ARG A 48 0.41 -21.77 2.29
CA ARG A 48 -0.90 -22.31 1.97
C ARG A 48 -1.73 -21.40 1.05
N PHE A 49 -1.62 -20.08 1.22
CA PHE A 49 -2.60 -19.13 0.70
C PHE A 49 -2.04 -18.10 -0.28
N CYS A 50 -0.75 -17.76 -0.18
CA CYS A 50 -0.17 -16.64 -0.91
C CYS A 50 0.84 -17.09 -1.98
N ILE A 51 1.52 -18.21 -1.77
CA ILE A 51 2.64 -18.69 -2.59
C ILE A 51 2.26 -18.88 -4.07
N GLY A 52 1.03 -19.33 -4.34
CA GLY A 52 0.56 -19.60 -5.70
C GLY A 52 0.58 -18.37 -6.58
N CYS A 53 0.37 -17.17 -6.02
CA CYS A 53 0.45 -15.90 -6.75
C CYS A 53 1.77 -15.17 -6.50
N HIS A 54 2.18 -15.04 -5.24
CA HIS A 54 3.34 -14.21 -4.86
C HIS A 54 4.69 -14.92 -4.93
N GLY A 55 4.70 -16.23 -5.15
CA GLY A 55 5.90 -17.05 -5.31
C GLY A 55 6.60 -17.41 -4.00
N PRO A 56 7.45 -18.45 -3.99
CA PRO A 56 8.20 -18.88 -2.80
C PRO A 56 9.21 -17.82 -2.32
N ARG A 57 9.67 -16.96 -3.23
CA ARG A 57 10.63 -15.88 -2.94
C ARG A 57 9.96 -14.53 -2.66
N GLY A 58 8.63 -14.47 -2.68
CA GLY A 58 7.90 -13.21 -2.55
C GLY A 58 8.12 -12.24 -3.71
N ASP A 59 8.61 -12.73 -4.85
CA ASP A 59 8.99 -11.94 -6.03
C ASP A 59 7.82 -11.67 -6.98
N GLY A 60 6.61 -12.12 -6.63
CA GLY A 60 5.43 -11.98 -7.48
C GLY A 60 5.37 -12.99 -8.63
N GLN A 61 6.26 -13.99 -8.66
CA GLN A 61 6.38 -14.99 -9.73
C GLN A 61 5.85 -16.37 -9.28
N GLY A 62 4.68 -16.39 -8.62
CA GLY A 62 4.01 -17.65 -8.30
C GLY A 62 3.51 -18.37 -9.56
N GLU A 63 3.14 -19.65 -9.41
CA GLU A 63 2.63 -20.48 -10.51
C GLU A 63 1.43 -19.85 -11.26
N ASN A 64 0.61 -19.08 -10.55
CA ASN A 64 -0.58 -18.41 -11.09
C ASN A 64 -0.29 -17.00 -11.63
N ALA A 65 0.90 -16.43 -11.37
CA ALA A 65 1.25 -15.07 -11.78
C ALA A 65 1.08 -14.81 -13.30
N PRO A 66 1.46 -15.73 -14.22
CA PRO A 66 1.26 -15.53 -15.65
C PRO A 66 -0.21 -15.41 -16.10
N TYR A 67 -1.15 -15.89 -15.28
CA TYR A 67 -2.57 -15.97 -15.63
C TYR A 67 -3.43 -14.90 -14.95
N VAL A 68 -2.82 -14.02 -14.16
CA VAL A 68 -3.54 -12.96 -13.43
C VAL A 68 -3.04 -11.59 -13.86
N THR A 69 -3.98 -10.66 -14.06
CA THR A 69 -3.68 -9.26 -14.37
C THR A 69 -4.53 -8.37 -13.47
N PRO A 70 -3.93 -7.41 -12.73
CA PRO A 70 -2.51 -7.06 -12.70
C PRO A 70 -1.63 -8.12 -12.02
N GLN A 71 -0.34 -8.12 -12.34
CA GLN A 71 0.66 -9.03 -11.75
C GLN A 71 0.70 -8.92 -10.22
N PRO A 72 0.93 -10.04 -9.50
CA PRO A 72 1.07 -10.05 -8.05
C PRO A 72 2.21 -9.13 -7.58
N ARG A 73 2.08 -8.61 -6.35
CA ARG A 73 3.10 -7.71 -5.79
C ARG A 73 4.41 -8.48 -5.53
N ASN A 74 5.50 -7.97 -6.08
CA ASN A 74 6.87 -8.29 -5.67
C ASN A 74 7.18 -7.59 -4.32
N PHE A 75 7.36 -8.39 -3.27
CA PHE A 75 7.67 -7.95 -1.92
C PHE A 75 9.17 -7.70 -1.69
N VAL A 76 10.06 -8.22 -2.56
CA VAL A 76 11.52 -8.08 -2.41
C VAL A 76 11.96 -6.62 -2.49
N ALA A 77 11.33 -5.83 -3.36
CA ALA A 77 11.58 -4.39 -3.46
C ALA A 77 11.04 -3.56 -2.27
N ALA A 78 10.15 -4.15 -1.46
CA ALA A 78 9.37 -3.47 -0.42
C ALA A 78 8.66 -2.18 -0.89
N THR A 79 8.26 -2.13 -2.15
CA THR A 79 7.53 -1.02 -2.76
C THR A 79 6.04 -1.32 -2.78
N PHE A 80 5.26 -0.69 -1.89
CA PHE A 80 3.84 -0.98 -1.70
C PHE A 80 2.94 0.15 -2.18
N LYS A 81 1.82 -0.21 -2.81
CA LYS A 81 0.91 0.75 -3.47
C LYS A 81 0.05 1.56 -2.49
N CYS A 82 -0.45 0.91 -1.44
CA CYS A 82 -1.43 1.50 -0.54
C CYS A 82 -0.80 1.71 0.82
N ARG A 83 -0.46 2.97 1.13
CA ARG A 83 0.30 3.35 2.32
C ARG A 83 -0.23 4.65 2.90
N SER A 84 0.00 4.84 4.18
CA SER A 84 -0.21 6.11 4.88
C SER A 84 1.08 6.94 4.97
N THR A 85 2.22 6.40 4.54
CA THR A 85 3.53 7.05 4.61
C THR A 85 3.89 7.77 3.32
N VAL A 86 4.80 8.75 3.39
CA VAL A 86 5.29 9.52 2.23
C VAL A 86 5.88 8.62 1.14
N THR A 87 5.79 9.04 -0.13
CA THR A 87 6.32 8.26 -1.28
C THR A 87 7.80 7.88 -1.09
N GLY A 88 8.15 6.66 -1.49
CA GLY A 88 9.51 6.11 -1.37
C GLY A 88 9.83 5.50 0.00
N THR A 89 9.07 5.82 1.04
CA THR A 89 9.26 5.26 2.39
C THR A 89 8.52 3.93 2.58
N LEU A 90 9.03 3.10 3.49
CA LEU A 90 8.37 1.85 3.87
C LEU A 90 6.97 2.12 4.47
N PRO A 91 5.97 1.26 4.19
CA PRO A 91 4.68 1.34 4.84
C PRO A 91 4.75 0.97 6.32
N THR A 92 3.69 1.30 7.05
CA THR A 92 3.48 0.78 8.39
C THR A 92 2.99 -0.68 8.37
N ASP A 93 3.10 -1.37 9.50
CA ASP A 93 2.51 -2.70 9.66
C ASP A 93 0.98 -2.67 9.49
N GLU A 94 0.35 -1.58 9.94
CA GLU A 94 -1.08 -1.31 9.78
C GLU A 94 -1.49 -1.18 8.30
N ASP A 95 -0.67 -0.53 7.46
CA ASP A 95 -0.92 -0.43 6.02
C ASP A 95 -0.94 -1.82 5.36
N LEU A 96 0.05 -2.65 5.68
CA LEU A 96 0.16 -4.03 5.18
C LEU A 96 -0.98 -4.90 5.70
N PHE A 97 -1.31 -4.77 6.99
CA PHE A 97 -2.41 -5.49 7.63
C PHE A 97 -3.75 -5.16 6.98
N ASN A 98 -4.01 -3.88 6.75
CA ASN A 98 -5.23 -3.44 6.09
C ASN A 98 -5.28 -3.90 4.63
N ALA A 99 -4.13 -3.97 3.93
CA ALA A 99 -4.06 -4.49 2.57
C ALA A 99 -4.39 -5.99 2.49
N VAL A 100 -3.80 -6.79 3.39
CA VAL A 100 -4.10 -8.23 3.49
C VAL A 100 -5.57 -8.44 3.89
N THR A 101 -6.06 -7.67 4.86
CA THR A 101 -7.45 -7.78 5.34
C THR A 101 -8.44 -7.52 4.20
N ARG A 102 -8.37 -6.36 3.55
CA ARG A 102 -9.39 -5.94 2.58
C ARG A 102 -9.23 -6.54 1.18
N GLY A 103 -8.04 -7.06 0.86
CA GLY A 103 -7.65 -7.43 -0.50
C GLY A 103 -7.52 -6.22 -1.43
N PHE A 104 -7.56 -6.46 -2.75
CA PHE A 104 -7.59 -5.39 -3.74
C PHE A 104 -8.69 -5.63 -4.77
N ASN A 105 -9.67 -4.74 -4.80
CA ASN A 105 -10.69 -4.73 -5.83
C ASN A 105 -10.05 -4.63 -7.22
N THR A 106 -10.73 -5.18 -8.25
CA THR A 106 -10.25 -5.26 -9.65
C THR A 106 -8.92 -5.99 -9.83
N THR A 107 -8.57 -6.88 -8.89
CA THR A 107 -7.41 -7.78 -8.97
C THR A 107 -7.77 -9.17 -8.45
N ASN A 108 -6.88 -10.14 -8.65
CA ASN A 108 -6.99 -11.49 -8.08
C ASN A 108 -6.52 -11.59 -6.61
N MET A 109 -6.27 -10.47 -5.90
CA MET A 109 -5.94 -10.48 -4.48
C MET A 109 -7.23 -10.39 -3.63
N PRO A 110 -7.71 -11.50 -3.05
CA PRO A 110 -8.97 -11.53 -2.31
C PRO A 110 -8.85 -10.85 -0.94
N SER A 111 -9.99 -10.64 -0.29
CA SER A 111 -10.05 -10.34 1.15
C SER A 111 -9.60 -11.57 1.95
N TRP A 112 -8.76 -11.35 2.94
CA TRP A 112 -8.35 -12.38 3.92
C TRP A 112 -9.00 -12.16 5.29
N GLU A 113 -10.14 -11.45 5.32
CA GLU A 113 -11.03 -11.37 6.48
C GLU A 113 -11.36 -12.72 7.14
N PRO A 114 -11.49 -13.84 6.40
CA PRO A 114 -11.71 -15.16 7.00
C PRO A 114 -10.57 -15.69 7.90
N LEU A 115 -9.34 -15.19 7.77
CA LEU A 115 -8.27 -15.48 8.71
C LEU A 115 -8.47 -14.69 10.02
N THR A 116 -7.94 -15.16 11.14
CA THR A 116 -8.00 -14.37 12.38
C THR A 116 -7.14 -13.11 12.27
N PRO A 117 -7.41 -12.05 13.05
CA PRO A 117 -6.53 -10.87 13.10
C PRO A 117 -5.08 -11.24 13.43
N GLN A 118 -4.85 -12.18 14.35
CA GLN A 118 -3.49 -12.65 14.68
C GLN A 118 -2.82 -13.32 13.46
N GLN A 119 -3.52 -14.19 12.74
CA GLN A 119 -2.98 -14.84 11.55
C GLN A 119 -2.61 -13.84 10.45
N ARG A 120 -3.40 -12.76 10.28
CA ARG A 120 -3.06 -11.67 9.35
C ARG A 120 -1.85 -10.87 9.83
N ALA A 121 -1.71 -10.62 11.13
CA ALA A 121 -0.52 -9.99 11.69
C ALA A 121 0.74 -10.86 11.44
N ASP A 122 0.64 -12.18 11.66
CA ASP A 122 1.71 -13.13 11.38
C ASP A 122 2.11 -13.14 9.89
N LEU A 123 1.14 -13.07 8.98
CA LEU A 123 1.38 -12.93 7.54
C LEU A 123 2.14 -11.64 7.22
N VAL A 124 1.78 -10.51 7.82
CA VAL A 124 2.51 -9.23 7.64
C VAL A 124 3.96 -9.37 8.09
N ALA A 125 4.18 -9.98 9.25
CA ALA A 125 5.51 -10.24 9.77
C ALA A 125 6.33 -11.11 8.80
N TYR A 126 5.73 -12.15 8.22
CA TYR A 126 6.39 -13.00 7.22
C TYR A 126 6.65 -12.27 5.89
N ILE A 127 5.71 -11.45 5.38
CA ILE A 127 5.90 -10.67 4.15
C ILE A 127 7.11 -9.73 4.26
N LYS A 128 7.33 -9.13 5.44
CA LYS A 128 8.48 -8.27 5.69
C LYS A 128 9.83 -9.00 5.59
N THR A 129 9.85 -10.34 5.73
CA THR A 129 11.10 -11.11 5.60
C THR A 129 11.67 -11.15 4.18
N PHE A 130 10.89 -10.83 3.15
CA PHE A 130 11.33 -10.89 1.75
C PHE A 130 12.24 -9.73 1.34
N SER A 131 12.35 -8.67 2.13
CA SER A 131 13.17 -7.51 1.80
C SER A 131 14.10 -7.11 2.94
N GLU A 132 15.37 -6.92 2.61
CA GLU A 132 16.39 -6.43 3.53
C GLU A 132 16.12 -4.99 3.99
N ARG A 133 15.28 -4.22 3.28
CA ARG A 133 14.89 -2.85 3.67
C ARG A 133 14.29 -2.83 5.08
N TRP A 134 13.50 -3.84 5.45
CA TRP A 134 12.87 -3.91 6.78
C TRP A 134 13.87 -4.08 7.93
N LYS A 135 15.12 -4.49 7.66
CA LYS A 135 16.18 -4.58 8.67
C LYS A 135 16.94 -3.26 8.82
N ASN A 136 17.01 -2.46 7.75
CA ASN A 136 17.88 -1.29 7.66
C ASN A 136 17.11 0.04 7.72
N GLU A 137 15.81 0.01 7.47
CA GLU A 137 14.94 1.17 7.40
C GLU A 137 13.75 0.99 8.33
N LYS A 138 13.26 2.12 8.87
CA LYS A 138 12.00 2.16 9.60
C LYS A 138 10.86 2.55 8.64
N PRO A 139 9.61 2.16 8.94
CA PRO A 139 8.43 2.76 8.30
C PRO A 139 8.51 4.28 8.31
N GLY A 140 8.05 4.90 7.23
CA GLY A 140 7.86 6.35 7.22
C GLY A 140 6.82 6.79 8.27
N THR A 141 6.86 8.05 8.66
CA THR A 141 5.80 8.62 9.50
C THR A 141 4.50 8.70 8.69
N PRO A 142 3.37 8.19 9.21
CA PRO A 142 2.08 8.38 8.57
C PRO A 142 1.77 9.86 8.37
N ILE A 143 1.22 10.22 7.22
CA ILE A 143 0.78 11.58 6.95
C ILE A 143 -0.39 11.94 7.86
N GLU A 144 -0.45 13.20 8.25
CA GLU A 144 -1.65 13.76 8.87
C GLU A 144 -2.69 14.05 7.79
N VAL A 145 -3.89 13.51 7.95
CA VAL A 145 -5.03 13.81 7.09
C VAL A 145 -5.88 14.85 7.82
N PRO A 146 -5.92 16.11 7.36
CA PRO A 146 -6.72 17.14 8.01
C PRO A 146 -8.21 16.83 7.89
N ALA A 147 -9.03 17.52 8.68
CA ALA A 147 -10.48 17.40 8.55
C ALA A 147 -10.94 17.71 7.12
N GLU A 148 -11.90 16.92 6.62
CA GLU A 148 -12.51 17.13 5.31
C GLU A 148 -13.23 18.46 5.27
N THR A 149 -12.94 19.27 4.25
CA THR A 149 -13.60 20.56 4.03
C THR A 149 -15.04 20.36 3.59
N ALA A 150 -15.90 21.36 3.80
CA ALA A 150 -17.28 21.29 3.34
C ALA A 150 -17.37 21.13 1.82
N VAL A 151 -18.29 20.27 1.35
CA VAL A 151 -18.57 20.10 -0.08
C VAL A 151 -19.39 21.30 -0.57
N THR A 152 -18.82 22.08 -1.49
CA THR A 152 -19.47 23.22 -2.16
C THR A 152 -19.30 23.18 -3.68
N VAL A 153 -20.05 24.01 -4.42
CA VAL A 153 -19.89 24.14 -5.88
C VAL A 153 -18.47 24.60 -6.22
N GLU A 154 -17.94 25.53 -5.43
CA GLU A 154 -16.60 26.09 -5.58
C GLU A 154 -15.55 25.00 -5.40
N SER A 155 -15.66 24.16 -4.36
CA SER A 155 -14.72 23.03 -4.14
C SER A 155 -14.72 22.03 -5.30
N ILE A 156 -15.89 21.72 -5.86
CA ILE A 156 -16.03 20.77 -6.99
C ILE A 156 -15.45 21.38 -8.28
N ASN A 157 -15.74 22.66 -8.55
CA ASN A 157 -15.21 23.34 -9.72
C ASN A 157 -13.69 23.50 -9.63
N HIS A 158 -13.16 23.86 -8.47
CA HIS A 158 -11.73 23.96 -8.26
C HIS A 158 -11.04 22.59 -8.39
N GLY A 159 -11.64 21.53 -7.84
CA GLY A 159 -11.16 20.15 -8.04
C GLY A 159 -11.12 19.74 -9.52
N LYS A 160 -12.11 20.14 -10.31
CA LYS A 160 -12.14 19.90 -11.76
C LYS A 160 -11.00 20.65 -12.48
N GLU A 161 -10.77 21.90 -12.13
CA GLU A 161 -9.67 22.71 -12.67
C GLU A 161 -8.32 22.09 -12.34
N LEU A 162 -8.11 21.64 -11.10
CA LEU A 162 -6.91 20.93 -10.67
C LEU A 162 -6.71 19.62 -11.44
N PHE A 163 -7.77 18.84 -11.65
CA PHE A 163 -7.70 17.60 -12.43
C PHE A 163 -7.26 17.85 -13.89
N GLN A 164 -7.63 18.99 -14.47
CA GLN A 164 -7.18 19.41 -15.79
C GLN A 164 -5.73 19.92 -15.76
N LYS A 165 -5.42 20.82 -14.82
CA LYS A 165 -4.12 21.49 -14.67
C LYS A 165 -2.99 20.51 -14.36
N LEU A 166 -3.25 19.53 -13.51
CA LEU A 166 -2.31 18.46 -13.15
C LEU A 166 -2.30 17.32 -14.18
N GLU A 167 -3.07 17.46 -15.26
CA GLU A 167 -3.15 16.52 -16.38
C GLU A 167 -3.54 15.09 -15.98
N CYS A 168 -4.27 14.93 -14.88
CA CYS A 168 -4.77 13.63 -14.41
C CYS A 168 -5.54 12.88 -15.50
N TRP A 169 -6.25 13.61 -16.36
CA TRP A 169 -7.01 13.10 -17.49
C TRP A 169 -6.15 12.40 -18.56
N LYS A 170 -4.84 12.69 -18.67
CA LYS A 170 -3.96 12.01 -19.65
C LYS A 170 -3.86 10.52 -19.39
N CYS A 171 -3.93 10.12 -18.13
CA CYS A 171 -3.93 8.72 -17.70
C CYS A 171 -5.34 8.22 -17.40
N HIS A 172 -6.12 9.00 -16.64
CA HIS A 172 -7.42 8.55 -16.12
C HIS A 172 -8.60 8.81 -17.05
N GLY A 173 -8.41 9.58 -18.12
CA GLY A 173 -9.50 10.08 -18.98
C GLY A 173 -10.27 11.24 -18.32
N PRO A 174 -10.99 12.06 -19.11
CA PRO A 174 -11.76 13.20 -18.59
C PRO A 174 -12.93 12.78 -17.69
N GLU A 175 -13.41 11.54 -17.83
CA GLU A 175 -14.51 10.99 -17.05
C GLU A 175 -14.05 9.96 -16.00
N GLY A 176 -12.74 9.79 -15.79
CA GLY A 176 -12.22 8.84 -14.81
C GLY A 176 -12.37 7.36 -15.18
N ARG A 177 -12.48 7.06 -16.47
CA ARG A 177 -12.69 5.70 -17.00
C ARG A 177 -11.40 4.91 -17.18
N GLY A 178 -10.23 5.53 -16.99
CA GLY A 178 -8.93 4.90 -17.20
C GLY A 178 -8.56 4.75 -18.68
N ASP A 179 -9.13 5.58 -19.54
CA ASP A 179 -9.02 5.56 -21.00
C ASP A 179 -8.34 6.82 -21.56
N GLY A 180 -7.52 7.49 -20.73
CA GLY A 180 -6.72 8.63 -21.19
C GLY A 180 -5.72 8.25 -22.29
N PRO A 181 -5.23 9.21 -23.09
CA PRO A 181 -4.32 8.96 -24.21
C PRO A 181 -3.04 8.21 -23.84
N SER A 182 -2.56 8.34 -22.60
CA SER A 182 -1.37 7.64 -22.10
C SER A 182 -1.70 6.31 -21.41
N ALA A 183 -2.96 6.00 -21.14
CA ALA A 183 -3.36 4.88 -20.28
C ALA A 183 -2.84 3.52 -20.76
N SER A 184 -2.78 3.30 -22.07
CA SER A 184 -2.37 2.03 -22.68
C SER A 184 -0.85 1.82 -22.70
N THR A 185 -0.05 2.88 -22.52
CA THR A 185 1.41 2.85 -22.61
C THR A 185 2.10 2.83 -21.24
N LEU A 186 1.35 2.95 -20.14
CA LEU A 186 1.90 3.00 -18.80
C LEU A 186 2.45 1.63 -18.36
N THR A 187 3.66 1.66 -17.78
CA THR A 187 4.29 0.52 -17.12
C THR A 187 4.56 0.81 -15.65
N ASP A 188 4.61 -0.24 -14.84
CA ASP A 188 4.99 -0.17 -13.44
C ASP A 188 6.52 -0.25 -13.29
N SER A 189 7.04 -0.16 -12.07
CA SER A 189 8.50 -0.17 -11.83
C SER A 189 9.21 -1.49 -12.18
N ASN A 190 8.47 -2.52 -12.61
CA ASN A 190 9.00 -3.79 -13.12
C ASN A 190 8.71 -3.94 -14.63
N ASP A 191 8.47 -2.83 -15.33
CA ASP A 191 8.13 -2.77 -16.76
C ASP A 191 6.85 -3.54 -17.13
N GLN A 192 5.98 -3.83 -16.16
CA GLN A 192 4.72 -4.51 -16.41
C GLN A 192 3.62 -3.51 -16.78
N PRO A 193 2.79 -3.79 -17.80
CA PRO A 193 1.66 -2.91 -18.14
C PRO A 193 0.77 -2.64 -16.94
N ILE A 194 0.49 -1.37 -16.67
CA ILE A 194 -0.39 -0.95 -15.58
C ILE A 194 -1.38 0.11 -16.06
N ARG A 195 -2.65 -0.30 -16.15
CA ARG A 195 -3.71 0.61 -16.54
C ARG A 195 -4.40 1.20 -15.31
N PRO A 196 -4.72 2.50 -15.32
CA PRO A 196 -5.62 3.05 -14.33
C PRO A 196 -6.97 2.35 -14.45
N TYR A 197 -7.55 1.93 -13.32
CA TYR A 197 -8.88 1.34 -13.33
C TYR A 197 -9.93 2.43 -13.55
N ASN A 198 -11.06 2.04 -14.13
CA ASN A 198 -12.24 2.90 -14.18
C ASN A 198 -12.74 3.16 -12.76
N PHE A 199 -12.58 4.39 -12.28
CA PHE A 199 -13.02 4.78 -10.94
C PHE A 199 -14.35 5.54 -10.95
N SER A 200 -14.93 5.81 -12.13
CA SER A 200 -16.29 6.35 -12.27
C SER A 200 -17.37 5.30 -11.98
N VAL A 201 -17.00 4.02 -12.05
CA VAL A 201 -17.85 2.88 -11.69
C VAL A 201 -17.41 2.24 -10.38
N GLY A 202 -18.40 1.75 -9.61
CA GLY A 202 -18.17 1.07 -8.35
C GLY A 202 -18.00 2.01 -7.14
N THR A 203 -17.89 1.41 -5.95
CA THR A 203 -17.83 2.13 -4.68
C THR A 203 -16.48 2.01 -3.97
N ARG A 204 -15.55 1.19 -4.49
CA ARG A 204 -14.26 0.88 -3.86
C ARG A 204 -13.09 1.18 -4.79
N PHE A 205 -12.15 1.97 -4.30
CA PHE A 205 -10.85 2.19 -4.92
C PHE A 205 -9.88 1.07 -4.51
N LYS A 206 -8.71 1.02 -5.16
CA LYS A 206 -7.68 0.02 -4.82
C LYS A 206 -7.21 0.12 -3.36
N CYS A 207 -7.01 1.34 -2.86
CA CYS A 207 -6.43 1.58 -1.54
C CYS A 207 -7.45 2.00 -0.46
N GLY A 208 -8.74 1.73 -0.67
CA GLY A 208 -9.77 2.05 0.32
C GLY A 208 -11.09 2.48 -0.32
N THR A 209 -11.99 3.03 0.48
CA THR A 209 -13.35 3.40 0.04
C THR A 209 -13.77 4.79 0.50
N THR A 210 -13.08 5.37 1.47
CA THR A 210 -13.44 6.65 2.10
C THR A 210 -12.83 7.84 1.36
N ASN A 211 -13.31 9.05 1.68
CA ASN A 211 -12.72 10.29 1.15
C ASN A 211 -11.29 10.50 1.69
N GLN A 212 -11.01 10.11 2.93
CA GLN A 212 -9.66 10.08 3.49
C GLN A 212 -8.72 9.11 2.75
N ASP A 213 -9.24 7.99 2.23
CA ASP A 213 -8.42 7.07 1.42
C ASP A 213 -8.02 7.68 0.09
N LEU A 214 -8.93 8.41 -0.57
CA LEU A 214 -8.61 9.16 -1.78
C LEU A 214 -7.60 10.27 -1.52
N TYR A 215 -7.81 11.03 -0.45
CA TYR A 215 -6.87 12.05 0.00
C TYR A 215 -5.47 11.46 0.15
N LYS A 216 -5.35 10.35 0.89
CA LYS A 216 -4.07 9.65 1.06
C LYS A 216 -3.45 9.26 -0.27
N ILE A 217 -4.20 8.70 -1.22
CA ILE A 217 -3.67 8.31 -2.54
C ILE A 217 -3.00 9.51 -3.25
N PHE A 218 -3.59 10.70 -3.20
CA PHE A 218 -2.99 11.88 -3.81
C PHE A 218 -1.72 12.33 -3.10
N ILE A 219 -1.72 12.33 -1.77
CA ILE A 219 -0.61 12.84 -0.98
C ILE A 219 0.55 11.83 -0.88
N THR A 220 0.27 10.53 -0.76
CA THR A 220 1.31 9.50 -0.63
C THR A 220 1.79 8.95 -1.97
N GLY A 221 1.02 9.19 -3.05
CA GLY A 221 1.24 8.57 -4.35
C GLY A 221 1.04 7.05 -4.32
N VAL A 222 1.19 6.42 -5.48
CA VAL A 222 1.06 4.96 -5.60
C VAL A 222 2.39 4.37 -6.03
N ASP A 223 3.25 4.10 -5.04
CA ASP A 223 4.63 3.67 -5.28
C ASP A 223 4.73 2.44 -6.20
N GLY A 224 5.75 2.48 -7.06
CA GLY A 224 5.97 1.50 -8.11
C GLY A 224 5.01 1.64 -9.29
N THR A 225 4.28 2.75 -9.40
CA THR A 225 3.43 3.09 -10.56
C THR A 225 3.73 4.49 -11.06
N PRO A 226 3.23 4.87 -12.25
CA PRO A 226 3.33 6.24 -12.75
C PRO A 226 2.46 7.28 -12.02
N MET A 227 1.67 6.90 -11.00
CA MET A 227 0.86 7.85 -10.23
C MET A 227 1.70 8.46 -9.09
N PRO A 228 2.16 9.72 -9.22
CA PRO A 228 3.09 10.32 -8.27
C PRO A 228 2.39 10.76 -6.98
N SER A 229 3.19 11.17 -6.00
CA SER A 229 2.70 12.02 -4.91
C SER A 229 2.49 13.45 -5.42
N PHE A 230 1.43 14.09 -4.94
CA PHE A 230 1.14 15.49 -5.19
C PHE A 230 1.40 16.38 -3.96
N ALA A 231 1.97 15.84 -2.88
CA ALA A 231 2.15 16.54 -1.61
C ALA A 231 2.91 17.87 -1.75
N ASP A 232 3.87 17.94 -2.67
CA ASP A 232 4.70 19.14 -2.89
C ASP A 232 4.10 20.14 -3.88
N VAL A 233 3.00 19.79 -4.56
CA VAL A 233 2.42 20.60 -5.64
C VAL A 233 0.97 21.03 -5.39
N ILE A 234 0.28 20.44 -4.41
CA ILE A 234 -1.05 20.87 -3.99
C ILE A 234 -1.12 21.07 -2.48
N LYS A 235 -1.96 22.01 -2.05
CA LYS A 235 -2.25 22.27 -0.65
C LYS A 235 -3.28 21.24 -0.11
N PRO A 236 -3.38 21.08 1.21
CA PRO A 236 -4.33 20.13 1.80
C PRO A 236 -5.80 20.36 1.42
N ASN A 237 -6.26 21.61 1.31
CA ASN A 237 -7.62 21.92 0.86
C ASN A 237 -7.83 21.58 -0.62
N GLU A 238 -6.81 21.77 -1.46
CA GLU A 238 -6.85 21.42 -2.88
C GLU A 238 -6.96 19.91 -3.11
N ALA A 239 -6.34 19.11 -2.24
CA ALA A 239 -6.52 17.67 -2.24
C ALA A 239 -7.98 17.28 -1.90
N TRP A 240 -8.64 17.98 -0.97
CA TRP A 240 -10.06 17.78 -0.70
C TRP A 240 -10.95 18.20 -1.86
N ASP A 241 -10.67 19.32 -2.51
CA ASP A 241 -11.37 19.76 -3.73
C ASP A 241 -11.29 18.70 -4.83
N LEU A 242 -10.11 18.12 -5.06
CA LEU A 242 -9.93 16.97 -5.97
C LEU A 242 -10.79 15.77 -5.55
N VAL A 243 -10.82 15.42 -4.26
CA VAL A 243 -11.68 14.34 -3.75
C VAL A 243 -13.15 14.64 -4.08
N HIS A 244 -13.64 15.84 -3.78
CA HIS A 244 -15.02 16.23 -4.05
C HIS A 244 -15.35 16.09 -5.53
N TYR A 245 -14.48 16.57 -6.42
CA TYR A 245 -14.64 16.44 -7.86
C TYR A 245 -14.68 14.98 -8.32
N LEU A 246 -13.71 14.14 -7.90
CA LEU A 246 -13.66 12.73 -8.28
C LEU A 246 -14.95 11.99 -7.87
N ARG A 247 -15.53 12.33 -6.72
CA ARG A 247 -16.78 11.75 -6.26
C ARG A 247 -17.97 12.12 -7.12
N THR A 248 -17.94 13.25 -7.83
CA THR A 248 -18.99 13.59 -8.81
C THR A 248 -18.96 12.69 -10.04
N LEU A 249 -17.80 12.10 -10.37
CA LEU A 249 -17.65 11.15 -11.48
C LEU A 249 -18.25 9.78 -11.14
N GLN A 250 -18.46 9.47 -9.87
CA GLN A 250 -19.07 8.22 -9.39
C GLN A 250 -20.59 8.29 -9.37
N VAL A 251 -21.22 8.36 -10.55
CA VAL A 251 -22.66 8.65 -10.71
C VAL A 251 -23.60 7.67 -10.00
N THR A 252 -23.14 6.46 -9.69
CA THR A 252 -23.91 5.43 -8.96
C THR A 252 -23.67 5.43 -7.45
N ARG A 253 -22.64 6.13 -6.95
CA ARG A 253 -22.38 6.28 -5.51
C ARG A 253 -23.39 7.25 -4.92
N LYS A 254 -23.97 6.89 -3.77
CA LYS A 254 -24.70 7.81 -2.90
C LYS A 254 -23.73 8.40 -1.89
N GLY A 255 -23.65 9.72 -1.83
CA GLY A 255 -22.77 10.47 -0.92
C GLY A 255 -23.01 11.97 -1.03
N PRO A 256 -22.44 12.76 -0.10
CA PRO A 256 -22.71 14.19 0.01
C PRO A 256 -22.51 14.96 -1.30
N GLU A 257 -21.50 14.59 -2.08
CA GLU A 257 -21.16 15.23 -3.35
C GLU A 257 -22.22 14.94 -4.42
N SER A 258 -22.67 13.70 -4.53
CA SER A 258 -23.72 13.30 -5.47
C SER A 258 -25.09 13.89 -5.11
N GLU A 259 -25.39 14.02 -3.82
CA GLU A 259 -26.64 14.60 -3.32
C GLU A 259 -26.65 16.11 -3.52
N PHE A 260 -25.53 16.77 -3.24
CA PHE A 260 -25.34 18.20 -3.47
C PHE A 260 -25.51 18.56 -4.95
N MET A 261 -24.90 17.80 -5.86
CA MET A 261 -25.05 18.01 -7.31
C MET A 261 -26.49 17.82 -7.80
N LYS A 262 -27.20 16.81 -7.28
CA LYS A 262 -28.63 16.60 -7.59
C LYS A 262 -29.49 17.75 -7.07
N ALA A 263 -29.24 18.23 -5.85
CA ALA A 263 -29.98 19.33 -5.25
C ALA A 263 -29.83 20.66 -6.00
N LYS A 264 -28.70 20.85 -6.71
CA LYS A 264 -28.42 22.06 -7.50
C LYS A 264 -28.84 21.97 -8.98
N GLY A 265 -29.53 20.91 -9.39
CA GLY A 265 -29.98 20.75 -10.78
C GLY A 265 -28.89 20.39 -11.78
N GLY A 266 -27.70 20.00 -11.30
CA GLY A 266 -26.59 19.53 -12.15
C GLY A 266 -26.90 18.13 -12.68
N SER A 267 -27.09 18.01 -13.99
CA SER A 267 -27.28 16.72 -14.65
C SER A 267 -26.05 15.84 -14.44
N THR A 268 -26.20 14.71 -13.74
CA THR A 268 -25.18 13.66 -13.61
C THR A 268 -25.15 12.73 -14.84
N LYS A 269 -25.79 13.11 -15.95
CA LYS A 269 -25.73 12.31 -17.18
C LYS A 269 -24.41 12.60 -17.88
N ALA A 270 -23.48 11.65 -17.78
CA ALA A 270 -22.47 11.45 -18.81
C ALA A 270 -23.21 11.42 -20.16
N ALA A 271 -22.90 12.39 -21.02
CA ALA A 271 -23.47 12.44 -22.35
C ALA A 271 -22.88 11.27 -23.14
N ASP A 272 -23.61 10.16 -23.17
CA ASP A 272 -23.48 9.16 -24.22
C ASP A 272 -23.72 9.87 -25.56
N LYS A 273 -22.62 10.22 -26.23
CA LYS A 273 -22.61 10.55 -27.65
C LYS A 273 -21.90 9.42 -28.38
N SER A 274 -22.49 8.23 -28.36
CA SER A 274 -22.30 7.23 -29.40
C SER A 274 -23.61 7.07 -30.17
N GLY A 275 -23.70 7.78 -31.29
CA GLY A 275 -24.92 7.86 -32.09
C GLY A 275 -24.67 8.50 -33.45
N LYS A 276 -23.85 7.83 -34.27
CA LYS A 276 -24.05 7.62 -35.72
C LYS A 276 -22.94 6.73 -36.27
#